data_AF-A0A7J6STP6-F1
#
_entry.id   AF-A0A7J6STP6-F1
#
_cell.length_a   1.000
_cell.length_b   1.000
_cell.length_c   1.000
_cell.angle_alpha   90.00
_cell.angle_beta   90.00
_cell.angle_gamma   90.00
#
_symmetry.space_group_name_H-M   'P 1'
#
loop_
_entity.id
_entity.type
_entity.pdbx_description
1 polymer ?
#
loop_
_entity_poly.entity_id
_entity_poly.type
_entity_poly.pdbx_seq_one_letter_code
_entity_poly.pdbx_strand_id
1 'polypeptide(L)'
;MGRVSPGDRRDVPSFALGVSALACMSLWGLTNEGVRCEERSSPESSTTASTVSRDRACQDIINFLTSEGAEVHRSLTIVERGPKGMGLVASHAVSAGTAVITIPKKSRVLINIDTVCDDPDFGKVICFLKGAGLDERGCLAFWLVCQKLAAAESSKMRTKWYPYARMLPTARKLRNHPLLLDDSGMSSIAGTALYASVGSMKENTLRQLGHLLEMLSTLELNQGPIDTFIRHTKVKQLWLWAHAVLLSRSGFGLSG
;
A
#
# COMPACT_ATOMS: atom_id res chain seq x y z
N MET A 1 -4.73 69.06 4.61
CA MET A 1 -5.06 68.62 5.98
C MET A 1 -6.22 67.62 5.85
N GLY A 2 -6.16 66.36 6.25
CA GLY A 2 -5.22 65.65 7.10
C GLY A 2 -5.01 64.18 6.68
N ARG A 3 -3.99 63.58 7.31
CA ARG A 3 -3.60 62.16 7.28
C ARG A 3 -4.36 61.38 8.36
N VAL A 4 -4.62 60.08 8.12
CA VAL A 4 -4.08 58.87 8.80
C VAL A 4 -5.07 57.69 8.62
N SER A 5 -4.49 56.52 8.29
CA SER A 5 -5.02 55.16 7.99
C SER A 5 -5.59 54.41 9.22
N PRO A 6 -5.66 53.05 9.30
CA PRO A 6 -5.77 51.95 8.31
C PRO A 6 -6.84 50.88 8.69
N GLY A 7 -7.11 49.94 7.77
CA GLY A 7 -7.56 48.57 8.10
C GLY A 7 -9.02 48.27 7.80
N ASP A 8 -9.30 47.40 6.82
CA ASP A 8 -9.72 46.04 7.19
C ASP A 8 -9.65 45.09 5.98
N ARG A 9 -9.08 43.91 6.23
CA ARG A 9 -9.03 42.79 5.31
C ARG A 9 -10.42 42.18 5.19
N ARG A 10 -10.88 41.89 3.98
CA ARG A 10 -11.74 40.73 3.74
C ARG A 10 -11.24 39.98 2.52
N ASP A 11 -10.49 38.94 2.85
CA ASP A 11 -10.16 37.82 2.00
C ASP A 11 -11.44 37.21 1.41
N VAL A 12 -11.47 37.06 0.09
CA VAL A 12 -12.43 36.21 -0.62
C VAL A 12 -11.80 34.81 -0.66
N PRO A 13 -12.36 33.79 0.00
CA PRO A 13 -11.86 32.43 -0.20
C PRO A 13 -12.31 31.94 -1.57
N SER A 14 -11.35 31.93 -2.50
CA SER A 14 -11.42 31.17 -3.74
C SER A 14 -11.53 29.68 -3.38
N PHE A 15 -12.67 29.07 -3.69
CA PHE A 15 -12.88 27.64 -3.62
C PHE A 15 -11.99 26.93 -4.66
N ALA A 16 -10.82 26.45 -4.23
CA ALA A 16 -10.09 25.42 -4.96
C ALA A 16 -10.49 24.07 -4.36
N LEU A 17 -11.31 23.33 -5.11
CA LEU A 17 -11.66 21.93 -4.83
C LEU A 17 -10.37 21.10 -4.74
N GLY A 18 -10.06 20.65 -3.53
CA GLY A 18 -8.89 19.84 -3.25
C GLY A 18 -9.00 18.45 -3.89
N VAL A 19 -8.07 18.14 -4.78
CA VAL A 19 -7.84 16.78 -5.28
C VAL A 19 -6.94 16.09 -4.26
N SER A 20 -7.55 15.25 -3.41
CA SER A 20 -6.84 14.49 -2.39
C SER A 20 -6.19 13.26 -3.02
N ALA A 21 -5.04 13.42 -3.68
CA ALA A 21 -4.29 12.29 -4.24
C ALA A 21 -3.72 11.40 -3.12
N LEU A 22 -4.39 10.29 -2.82
CA LEU A 22 -3.85 9.23 -1.96
C LEU A 22 -2.79 8.45 -2.75
N ALA A 23 -1.51 8.81 -2.56
CA ALA A 23 -0.39 8.02 -3.05
C ALA A 23 0.06 7.01 -1.99
N CYS A 24 0.01 5.72 -2.32
CA CYS A 24 0.68 4.66 -1.60
C CYS A 24 2.07 4.45 -2.20
N MET A 25 3.09 4.93 -1.49
CA MET A 25 4.48 4.70 -1.87
C MET A 25 4.84 3.23 -1.65
N SER A 26 5.36 2.61 -2.71
CA SER A 26 5.81 1.23 -2.73
C SER A 26 6.97 0.94 -1.75
N LEU A 27 7.70 1.98 -1.31
CA LEU A 27 8.80 1.89 -0.32
C LEU A 27 8.51 2.52 1.04
N TRP A 28 7.43 3.29 1.24
CA TRP A 28 7.23 3.99 2.51
C TRP A 28 7.03 3.03 3.69
N GLY A 29 6.43 1.87 3.42
CA GLY A 29 6.35 0.78 4.39
C GLY A 29 7.71 0.20 4.80
N LEU A 30 8.82 0.54 4.13
CA LEU A 30 10.19 0.13 4.46
C LEU A 30 11.01 1.26 5.11
N THR A 31 10.67 2.53 4.90
CA THR A 31 11.41 3.70 5.41
C THR A 31 10.92 4.20 6.77
N ASN A 32 9.67 3.92 7.14
CA ASN A 32 9.10 4.36 8.43
C ASN A 32 9.66 3.62 9.67
N GLU A 33 10.54 2.63 9.48
CA GLU A 33 11.22 1.93 10.58
C GLU A 33 12.67 2.40 10.86
N GLY A 34 13.10 3.47 10.19
CA GLY A 34 14.41 4.10 10.42
C GLY A 34 15.56 3.36 9.72
N VAL A 35 16.31 4.09 8.91
CA VAL A 35 17.60 3.64 8.38
C VAL A 35 18.59 3.58 9.56
N ARG A 36 18.81 2.39 10.12
CA ARG A 36 19.87 2.16 11.12
C ARG A 36 21.08 1.54 10.45
N CYS A 37 22.23 2.18 10.59
CA CYS A 37 23.52 1.56 10.34
C CYS A 37 23.81 0.63 11.53
N GLU A 38 23.95 -0.67 11.30
CA GLU A 38 24.36 -1.63 12.34
C GLU A 38 25.62 -2.36 11.86
N GLU A 39 26.63 -2.43 12.73
CA GLU A 39 27.80 -3.28 12.55
C GLU A 39 27.39 -4.75 12.68
N ARG A 40 27.67 -5.54 11.64
CA ARG A 40 27.32 -6.96 11.57
C ARG A 40 28.14 -7.79 12.58
N SER A 41 27.44 -8.51 13.45
CA SER A 41 27.90 -9.78 14.03
C SER A 41 27.19 -10.95 13.34
N SER A 42 27.95 -12.00 13.03
CA SER A 42 27.58 -13.12 12.16
C SER A 42 26.38 -13.96 12.66
N PRO A 43 25.48 -14.45 11.77
CA PRO A 43 24.45 -15.40 12.17
C PRO A 43 24.83 -16.85 11.84
N GLU A 44 24.61 -17.73 12.82
CA GLU A 44 24.71 -19.18 12.72
C GLU A 44 23.60 -19.81 11.85
N SER A 45 23.93 -20.98 11.31
CA SER A 45 23.26 -21.66 10.21
C SER A 45 22.01 -22.45 10.60
N SER A 46 20.88 -22.18 9.96
CA SER A 46 19.89 -23.19 9.51
C SER A 46 18.68 -22.57 8.80
N THR A 47 18.88 -21.87 7.67
CA THR A 47 17.75 -21.38 6.84
C THR A 47 18.22 -21.10 5.40
N THR A 48 18.17 -22.06 4.48
CA THR A 48 18.70 -21.88 3.11
C THR A 48 17.62 -21.69 2.04
N ALA A 49 16.56 -22.50 2.02
CA ALA A 49 15.56 -22.43 0.95
C ALA A 49 14.62 -21.21 1.03
N SER A 50 14.16 -20.83 2.24
CA SER A 50 13.25 -19.69 2.41
C SER A 50 13.96 -18.34 2.28
N THR A 51 15.25 -18.30 2.60
CA THR A 51 16.12 -17.12 2.53
C THR A 51 16.49 -16.80 1.08
N VAL A 52 16.87 -17.81 0.28
CA VAL A 52 17.21 -17.64 -1.15
C VAL A 52 16.02 -17.12 -1.99
N SER A 53 14.78 -17.52 -1.68
CA SER A 53 13.57 -17.02 -2.35
C SER A 53 13.25 -15.56 -2.00
N ARG A 54 13.65 -15.11 -0.80
CA ARG A 54 13.36 -13.77 -0.27
C ARG A 54 14.42 -12.74 -0.65
N ASP A 55 15.70 -13.13 -0.67
CA ASP A 55 16.78 -12.27 -1.18
C ASP A 55 16.55 -11.93 -2.64
N ARG A 56 16.04 -12.90 -3.43
CA ARG A 56 15.58 -12.67 -4.81
C ARG A 56 14.43 -11.67 -4.87
N ALA A 57 13.40 -11.82 -4.03
CA ALA A 57 12.28 -10.86 -4.01
C ALA A 57 12.70 -9.42 -3.65
N CYS A 58 13.71 -9.27 -2.79
CA CYS A 58 14.28 -7.96 -2.45
C CYS A 58 15.08 -7.36 -3.61
N GLN A 59 15.84 -8.17 -4.34
CA GLN A 59 16.51 -7.70 -5.55
C GLN A 59 15.51 -7.38 -6.67
N ASP A 60 14.44 -8.17 -6.79
CA ASP A 60 13.38 -7.99 -7.78
C ASP A 60 12.68 -6.63 -7.60
N ILE A 61 12.46 -6.17 -6.36
CA ILE A 61 11.88 -4.84 -6.13
C ILE A 61 12.84 -3.71 -6.51
N ILE A 62 14.13 -3.83 -6.20
CA ILE A 62 15.12 -2.80 -6.52
C ILE A 62 15.27 -2.70 -8.04
N ASN A 63 15.27 -3.85 -8.72
CA ASN A 63 15.28 -3.93 -10.18
C ASN A 63 14.01 -3.32 -10.78
N PHE A 64 12.83 -3.60 -10.20
CA PHE A 64 11.57 -2.99 -10.63
C PHE A 64 11.61 -1.46 -10.50
N LEU A 65 12.04 -0.95 -9.34
CA LEU A 65 12.13 0.49 -9.07
C LEU A 65 13.09 1.18 -10.05
N THR A 66 14.28 0.61 -10.25
CA THR A 66 15.28 1.17 -11.17
C THR A 66 14.83 1.10 -12.62
N SER A 67 14.09 0.05 -13.03
CA SER A 67 13.51 -0.03 -14.38
C SER A 67 12.48 1.06 -14.68
N GLU A 68 11.85 1.61 -13.65
CA GLU A 68 10.86 2.69 -13.73
C GLU A 68 11.46 4.07 -13.41
N GLY A 69 12.80 4.16 -13.48
CA GLY A 69 13.57 5.40 -13.37
C GLY A 69 13.82 5.88 -11.94
N ALA A 70 13.52 5.05 -10.91
CA ALA A 70 13.93 5.38 -9.55
C ALA A 70 15.44 5.17 -9.38
N GLU A 71 16.08 6.08 -8.69
CA GLU A 71 17.48 5.93 -8.29
C GLU A 71 17.53 5.34 -6.89
N VAL A 72 18.20 4.21 -6.73
CA VAL A 72 18.40 3.55 -5.43
C VAL A 72 19.89 3.51 -5.14
N HIS A 73 20.28 4.09 -4.01
CA HIS A 73 21.68 4.12 -3.59
C HIS A 73 22.21 2.70 -3.37
N ARG A 74 23.40 2.40 -3.90
CA ARG A 74 23.97 1.03 -3.93
C ARG A 74 24.22 0.42 -2.54
N SER A 75 24.32 1.25 -1.50
CA SER A 75 24.45 0.76 -0.13
C SER A 75 23.13 0.25 0.45
N LEU A 76 21.98 0.51 -0.18
CA LEU A 76 20.71 0.06 0.38
C LEU A 76 20.48 -1.42 0.10
N THR A 77 20.10 -2.12 1.15
CA THR A 77 19.63 -3.50 1.12
C THR A 77 18.33 -3.59 1.89
N ILE A 78 17.50 -4.58 1.55
CA ILE A 78 16.27 -4.84 2.29
C ILE A 78 16.50 -6.07 3.16
N VAL A 79 16.21 -5.94 4.45
CA VAL A 79 16.42 -7.01 5.43
C VAL A 79 15.21 -7.19 6.35
N GLU A 80 15.00 -8.41 6.81
CA GLU A 80 13.98 -8.75 7.81
C GLU A 80 14.50 -8.47 9.22
N ARG A 81 13.89 -7.50 9.91
CA ARG A 81 14.21 -7.09 11.29
C ARG A 81 13.23 -7.69 12.29
N GLY A 82 13.15 -9.03 12.31
CA GLY A 82 12.37 -9.79 13.29
C GLY A 82 10.89 -9.34 13.37
N PRO A 83 10.38 -8.93 14.54
CA PRO A 83 8.96 -8.58 14.71
C PRO A 83 8.54 -7.30 13.99
N LYS A 84 9.50 -6.44 13.61
CA LYS A 84 9.26 -5.17 12.92
C LYS A 84 8.95 -5.37 11.43
N GLY A 85 9.46 -6.45 10.84
CA GLY A 85 9.19 -6.81 9.46
C GLY A 85 10.35 -6.44 8.55
N MET A 86 10.05 -6.04 7.32
CA MET A 86 11.08 -5.69 6.33
C MET A 86 11.43 -4.21 6.45
N GLY A 87 12.72 -3.89 6.38
CA GLY A 87 13.19 -2.50 6.39
C GLY A 87 14.38 -2.30 5.47
N LEU A 88 14.65 -1.04 5.14
CA LEU A 88 15.84 -0.64 4.38
C LEU A 88 17.02 -0.43 5.33
N VAL A 89 18.16 -1.03 4.99
CA VAL A 89 19.41 -0.92 5.75
C VAL A 89 20.54 -0.57 4.81
N ALA A 90 21.34 0.41 5.20
CA ALA A 90 22.55 0.75 4.50
C ALA A 90 23.68 -0.21 4.91
N SER A 91 24.31 -0.87 3.93
CA SER A 91 25.47 -1.74 4.11
C SER A 91 26.76 -0.96 4.42
N HIS A 92 26.75 0.35 4.17
CA HIS A 92 27.85 1.27 4.39
C HIS A 92 27.33 2.58 4.99
N ALA A 93 28.22 3.34 5.63
CA ALA A 93 27.89 4.67 6.13
C ALA A 93 27.36 5.56 4.99
N VAL A 94 26.25 6.24 5.25
CA VAL A 94 25.65 7.23 4.35
C VAL A 94 25.61 8.56 5.10
N SER A 95 26.17 9.60 4.50
CA SER A 95 26.16 10.94 5.09
C SER A 95 24.74 11.49 5.21
N ALA A 96 24.50 12.27 6.26
CA ALA A 96 23.26 12.99 6.42
C ALA A 96 23.02 13.93 5.22
N GLY A 97 21.77 14.02 4.75
CA GLY A 97 21.38 14.81 3.58
C GLY A 97 21.56 14.11 2.23
N THR A 98 22.24 12.95 2.18
CA THR A 98 22.33 12.16 0.95
C THR A 98 20.99 11.54 0.60
N ALA A 99 20.50 11.79 -0.62
CA ALA A 99 19.34 11.11 -1.17
C ALA A 99 19.68 9.63 -1.40
N VAL A 100 19.05 8.74 -0.63
CA VAL A 100 19.26 7.29 -0.75
C VAL A 100 18.29 6.62 -1.71
N ILE A 101 17.13 7.25 -1.94
CA ILE A 101 16.12 6.83 -2.90
C ILE A 101 15.57 8.11 -3.54
N THR A 102 15.57 8.17 -4.86
CA THR A 102 14.92 9.24 -5.63
C THR A 102 13.86 8.60 -6.53
N ILE A 103 12.61 9.02 -6.40
CA ILE A 103 11.51 8.56 -7.26
C ILE A 103 11.04 9.74 -8.11
N PRO A 104 11.15 9.67 -9.45
CA PRO A 104 10.63 10.72 -10.32
C PRO A 104 9.13 10.95 -10.10
N LYS A 105 8.68 12.20 -10.14
CA LYS A 105 7.24 12.55 -9.97
C LYS A 105 6.33 11.82 -10.98
N LYS A 106 6.84 11.58 -12.19
CA LYS A 106 6.14 10.84 -13.25
C LYS A 106 6.42 9.34 -13.24
N SER A 107 7.09 8.83 -12.21
CA SER A 107 7.41 7.41 -12.12
C SER A 107 6.14 6.61 -11.89
N ARG A 108 5.99 5.52 -12.65
CA ARG A 108 4.84 4.63 -12.55
C ARG A 108 4.92 3.71 -11.33
N VAL A 109 5.94 3.82 -10.48
CA VAL A 109 6.06 3.07 -9.21
C VAL A 109 5.26 3.68 -8.07
N LEU A 110 4.82 4.94 -8.22
CA LEU A 110 3.94 5.61 -7.28
C LEU A 110 2.52 5.07 -7.51
N ILE A 111 1.94 4.42 -6.50
CA ILE A 111 0.61 3.83 -6.62
C ILE A 111 -0.41 4.85 -6.15
N ASN A 112 -1.14 5.44 -7.08
CA ASN A 112 -2.31 6.28 -6.84
C ASN A 112 -3.44 5.87 -7.79
N ILE A 113 -4.62 6.47 -7.64
CA ILE A 113 -5.79 6.12 -8.44
C ILE A 113 -5.52 6.23 -9.95
N ASP A 114 -4.79 7.26 -10.38
CA ASP A 114 -4.52 7.49 -11.80
C ASP A 114 -3.59 6.41 -12.36
N THR A 115 -2.53 6.05 -11.64
CA THR A 115 -1.60 4.99 -12.06
C THR A 115 -2.23 3.61 -12.09
N VAL A 116 -3.21 3.32 -11.21
CA VAL A 116 -3.93 2.04 -11.25
C VAL A 116 -5.01 2.03 -12.33
N CYS A 117 -5.57 3.18 -12.71
CA CYS A 117 -6.43 3.34 -13.88
C CYS A 117 -5.64 3.14 -15.19
N ASP A 118 -4.37 3.53 -15.22
CA ASP A 118 -3.43 3.30 -16.33
C ASP A 118 -2.83 1.88 -16.33
N ASP A 119 -3.20 1.02 -15.38
CA ASP A 119 -2.72 -0.35 -15.30
C ASP A 119 -3.27 -1.16 -16.49
N PRO A 120 -2.40 -1.78 -17.33
CA PRO A 120 -2.87 -2.53 -18.50
C PRO A 120 -3.68 -3.78 -18.14
N ASP A 121 -3.46 -4.33 -16.95
CA ASP A 121 -4.08 -5.57 -16.49
C ASP A 121 -5.47 -5.34 -15.88
N PHE A 122 -5.61 -4.29 -15.06
CA PHE A 122 -6.83 -4.04 -14.27
C PHE A 122 -7.45 -2.66 -14.48
N GLY A 123 -6.77 -1.74 -15.15
CA GLY A 123 -7.13 -0.32 -15.18
C GLY A 123 -8.52 -0.03 -15.71
N LYS A 124 -8.97 -0.76 -16.73
CA LYS A 124 -10.35 -0.64 -17.25
C LYS A 124 -11.40 -0.89 -16.18
N VAL A 125 -11.21 -1.92 -15.34
CA VAL A 125 -12.15 -2.25 -14.27
C VAL A 125 -12.01 -1.26 -13.11
N ILE A 126 -10.81 -0.79 -12.80
CA ILE A 126 -10.63 0.28 -11.81
C ILE A 126 -11.36 1.56 -12.23
N CYS A 127 -11.21 1.99 -13.48
CA CYS A 127 -11.93 3.14 -14.05
C CYS A 127 -13.44 2.96 -13.95
N PHE A 128 -13.95 1.78 -14.30
CA PHE A 128 -15.37 1.47 -14.16
C PHE A 128 -15.84 1.59 -12.72
N LEU A 129 -15.15 0.96 -11.76
CA LEU A 129 -15.53 0.98 -10.34
C LEU A 129 -15.52 2.40 -9.78
N LYS A 130 -14.52 3.21 -10.14
CA LYS A 130 -14.46 4.63 -9.79
C LYS A 130 -15.67 5.39 -10.37
N GLY A 131 -15.98 5.16 -11.65
CA GLY A 131 -17.15 5.75 -12.31
C GLY A 131 -18.49 5.31 -11.71
N ALA A 132 -18.56 4.09 -11.18
CA ALA A 132 -19.72 3.54 -10.48
C ALA A 132 -19.85 4.03 -9.02
N GLY A 133 -18.96 4.90 -8.55
CA GLY A 133 -19.03 5.53 -7.23
C GLY A 133 -18.23 4.84 -6.13
N LEU A 134 -17.37 3.87 -6.46
CA LEU A 134 -16.42 3.34 -5.49
C LEU A 134 -15.37 4.40 -5.16
N ASP A 135 -15.14 4.67 -3.88
CA ASP A 135 -14.11 5.62 -3.47
C ASP A 135 -12.70 5.17 -3.88
N GLU A 136 -11.76 6.12 -3.92
CA GLU A 136 -10.39 5.84 -4.38
C GLU A 136 -9.69 4.78 -3.54
N ARG A 137 -9.95 4.78 -2.23
CA ARG A 137 -9.37 3.79 -1.32
C ARG A 137 -9.88 2.38 -1.61
N GLY A 138 -11.17 2.22 -1.90
CA GLY A 138 -11.78 0.97 -2.30
C GLY A 138 -11.27 0.49 -3.66
N CYS A 139 -11.09 1.41 -4.61
CA CYS A 139 -10.45 1.12 -5.90
C CYS A 139 -9.02 0.59 -5.71
N LEU A 140 -8.21 1.28 -4.91
CA LEU A 140 -6.84 0.85 -4.58
C LEU A 140 -6.83 -0.48 -3.82
N ALA A 141 -7.78 -0.71 -2.91
CA ALA A 141 -7.88 -1.95 -2.16
C ALA A 141 -8.22 -3.12 -3.06
N PHE A 142 -9.19 -2.95 -3.96
CA PHE A 142 -9.56 -3.94 -4.97
C PHE A 142 -8.36 -4.26 -5.88
N TRP A 143 -7.71 -3.24 -6.44
CA TRP A 143 -6.50 -3.41 -7.24
C TRP A 143 -5.44 -4.22 -6.48
N LEU A 144 -5.19 -3.89 -5.22
CA LEU A 144 -4.19 -4.58 -4.39
C LEU A 144 -4.53 -6.06 -4.16
N VAL A 145 -5.81 -6.40 -3.97
CA VAL A 145 -6.23 -7.79 -3.87
C VAL A 145 -6.02 -8.52 -5.20
N CYS A 146 -6.38 -7.91 -6.32
CA CYS A 146 -6.14 -8.48 -7.65
C CYS A 146 -4.64 -8.73 -7.90
N GLN A 147 -3.77 -7.78 -7.55
CA GLN A 147 -2.32 -7.95 -7.64
C GLN A 147 -1.82 -9.12 -6.78
N LYS A 148 -2.34 -9.26 -5.56
CA LYS A 148 -1.99 -10.37 -4.66
C LYS A 148 -2.45 -11.73 -5.19
N LEU A 149 -3.65 -11.80 -5.76
CA LEU A 149 -4.17 -13.03 -6.36
C LEU A 149 -3.37 -13.38 -7.62
N ALA A 150 -3.03 -12.40 -8.46
CA ALA A 150 -2.16 -12.61 -9.62
C ALA A 150 -0.74 -13.04 -9.21
N ALA A 151 -0.24 -12.57 -8.06
CA ALA A 151 1.07 -12.96 -7.55
C ALA A 151 1.12 -14.33 -6.87
N ALA A 152 -0.01 -15.03 -6.72
CA ALA A 152 -0.02 -16.40 -6.20
C ALA A 152 0.78 -17.33 -7.12
N GLU A 153 1.44 -18.35 -6.56
CA GLU A 153 2.18 -19.34 -7.35
C GLU A 153 1.28 -20.15 -8.30
N SER A 154 0.02 -20.34 -7.93
CA SER A 154 -1.01 -20.99 -8.72
C SER A 154 -1.58 -20.12 -9.85
N SER A 155 -1.27 -18.83 -9.88
CA SER A 155 -1.75 -17.91 -10.91
C SER A 155 -0.92 -18.05 -12.18
N LYS A 156 -1.60 -18.15 -13.32
CA LYS A 156 -0.99 -18.06 -14.66
C LYS A 156 -0.68 -16.62 -15.08
N MET A 157 -1.22 -15.64 -14.37
CA MET A 157 -1.05 -14.22 -14.67
C MET A 157 0.14 -13.65 -13.89
N ARG A 158 1.05 -12.96 -14.59
CA ARG A 158 2.14 -12.21 -13.97
C ARG A 158 1.97 -10.74 -14.34
N THR A 159 1.68 -9.93 -13.34
CA THR A 159 1.53 -8.49 -13.50
C THR A 159 2.89 -7.82 -13.35
N LYS A 160 3.06 -6.62 -13.90
CA LYS A 160 4.30 -5.83 -13.71
C LYS A 160 4.57 -5.52 -12.22
N TRP A 161 3.52 -5.51 -11.41
CA TRP A 161 3.55 -5.24 -9.97
C TRP A 161 3.86 -6.46 -9.11
N TYR A 162 4.15 -7.60 -9.72
CA TYR A 162 4.49 -8.83 -9.02
C TYR A 162 5.60 -8.67 -7.96
N PRO A 163 6.73 -7.97 -8.23
CA PRO A 163 7.76 -7.75 -7.21
C PRO A 163 7.23 -6.98 -6.00
N TYR A 164 6.41 -5.96 -6.24
CA TYR A 164 5.80 -5.17 -5.18
C TYR A 164 4.81 -6.01 -4.35
N ALA A 165 3.89 -6.73 -5.00
CA ALA A 165 2.87 -7.52 -4.33
C ALA A 165 3.48 -8.61 -3.42
N ARG A 166 4.60 -9.22 -3.82
CA ARG A 166 5.33 -10.22 -3.01
C ARG A 166 5.99 -9.66 -1.76
N MET A 167 6.32 -8.37 -1.77
CA MET A 167 6.97 -7.69 -0.65
C MET A 167 6.00 -7.20 0.42
N LEU A 168 4.71 -7.13 0.11
CA LEU A 168 3.71 -6.66 1.06
C LEU A 168 3.64 -7.58 2.28
N PRO A 169 3.38 -7.01 3.48
CA PRO A 169 3.31 -7.79 4.69
C PRO A 169 2.14 -8.76 4.62
N THR A 170 2.31 -9.92 5.24
CA THR A 170 1.20 -10.87 5.41
C THR A 170 0.23 -10.37 6.47
N ALA A 171 -1.01 -10.89 6.47
CA ALA A 171 -1.98 -10.58 7.52
C ALA A 171 -1.44 -10.89 8.93
N ARG A 172 -0.62 -11.94 9.07
CA ARG A 172 0.05 -12.30 10.33
C ARG A 172 1.03 -11.22 10.82
N LYS A 173 1.74 -10.54 9.92
CA LYS A 173 2.63 -9.42 10.26
C LYS A 173 1.84 -8.14 10.59
N LEU A 174 0.64 -7.99 10.03
CA LEU A 174 -0.29 -6.90 10.32
C LEU A 174 -1.32 -7.23 11.40
N ARG A 175 -1.15 -8.32 12.18
CA ARG A 175 -2.19 -8.80 13.12
C ARG A 175 -2.59 -7.78 14.20
N ASN A 176 -1.72 -6.82 14.50
CA ASN A 176 -1.99 -5.76 15.46
C ASN A 176 -2.79 -4.59 14.84
N HIS A 177 -3.01 -4.59 13.53
CA HIS A 177 -3.81 -3.57 12.86
C HIS A 177 -5.29 -3.74 13.27
N PRO A 178 -6.01 -2.67 13.63
CA PRO A 178 -7.40 -2.76 14.09
C PRO A 178 -8.34 -3.58 13.19
N LEU A 179 -8.24 -3.40 11.87
CA LEU A 179 -9.01 -4.17 10.88
C LEU A 179 -8.75 -5.68 10.89
N LEU A 180 -7.61 -6.13 11.43
CA LEU A 180 -7.15 -7.52 11.38
C LEU A 180 -7.13 -8.21 12.75
N LEU A 181 -7.63 -7.54 13.80
CA LEU A 181 -7.82 -8.18 15.10
C LEU A 181 -8.76 -9.38 14.95
N ASP A 182 -8.37 -10.52 15.49
CA ASP A 182 -9.25 -11.69 15.63
C ASP A 182 -10.19 -11.52 16.84
N ASP A 183 -10.99 -12.53 17.13
CA ASP A 183 -11.94 -12.50 18.24
C ASP A 183 -11.25 -12.30 19.60
N SER A 184 -10.05 -12.85 19.76
CA SER A 184 -9.22 -12.65 20.95
C SER A 184 -8.75 -11.20 21.08
N GLY A 185 -8.25 -10.61 19.99
CA GLY A 185 -7.86 -9.21 19.93
C GLY A 185 -9.03 -8.25 20.16
N MET A 186 -10.20 -8.56 19.61
CA MET A 186 -11.43 -7.80 19.87
C MET A 186 -11.89 -7.92 21.32
N SER A 187 -11.82 -9.12 21.90
CA SER A 187 -12.16 -9.36 23.31
C SER A 187 -11.23 -8.61 24.26
N SER A 188 -9.95 -8.50 23.92
CA SER A 188 -8.94 -7.78 24.71
C SER A 188 -9.19 -6.28 24.80
N ILE A 189 -9.92 -5.70 23.83
CA ILE A 189 -10.31 -4.28 23.84
C ILE A 189 -11.78 -4.08 24.21
N ALA A 190 -12.51 -5.14 24.60
CA ALA A 190 -13.91 -5.05 24.98
C ALA A 190 -14.11 -4.08 26.15
N GLY A 191 -15.20 -3.31 26.11
CA GLY A 191 -15.50 -2.29 27.11
C GLY A 191 -14.70 -0.99 26.96
N THR A 192 -13.82 -0.87 25.96
CA THR A 192 -13.12 0.40 25.65
C THR A 192 -13.81 1.17 24.52
N ALA A 193 -13.56 2.48 24.43
CA ALA A 193 -14.02 3.30 23.28
C ALA A 193 -13.45 2.82 21.93
N LEU A 194 -12.30 2.11 21.96
CA LEU A 194 -11.71 1.51 20.78
C LEU A 194 -12.58 0.38 20.23
N TYR A 195 -13.25 -0.41 21.06
CA TYR A 195 -14.07 -1.54 20.62
C TYR A 195 -15.12 -1.12 19.58
N ALA A 196 -15.91 -0.08 19.90
CA ALA A 196 -16.94 0.44 19.01
C ALA A 196 -16.34 1.01 17.71
N SER A 197 -15.22 1.74 17.83
CA SER A 197 -14.54 2.34 16.69
C SER A 197 -13.98 1.28 15.73
N VAL A 198 -13.32 0.24 16.26
CA VAL A 198 -12.78 -0.87 15.47
C VAL A 198 -13.91 -1.72 14.86
N GLY A 199 -14.98 -1.97 15.62
CA GLY A 199 -16.18 -2.65 15.14
C GLY A 199 -16.78 -1.93 13.93
N SER A 200 -17.06 -0.63 14.08
CA SER A 200 -17.60 0.21 13.00
C SER A 200 -16.66 0.25 11.79
N MET A 201 -15.35 0.38 12.01
CA MET A 201 -14.36 0.38 10.93
C MET A 201 -14.40 -0.93 10.12
N LYS A 202 -14.44 -2.08 10.80
CA LYS A 202 -14.55 -3.39 10.14
C LYS A 202 -15.86 -3.55 9.39
N GLU A 203 -16.97 -3.19 10.01
CA GLU A 203 -18.30 -3.30 9.41
C GLU A 203 -18.42 -2.42 8.17
N ASN A 204 -17.98 -1.16 8.25
CA ASN A 204 -17.97 -0.24 7.10
C ASN A 204 -17.11 -0.78 5.96
N THR A 205 -15.92 -1.30 6.28
CA THR A 205 -15.02 -1.89 5.28
C THR A 205 -15.66 -3.11 4.61
N LEU A 206 -16.35 -3.98 5.36
CA LEU A 206 -17.04 -5.15 4.80
C LEU A 206 -18.31 -4.78 4.04
N ARG A 207 -19.02 -3.70 4.43
CA ARG A 207 -20.16 -3.17 3.69
C ARG A 207 -19.72 -2.67 2.32
N GLN A 208 -18.58 -1.97 2.25
CA GLN A 208 -17.97 -1.55 1.00
C GLN A 208 -17.65 -2.74 0.08
N LEU A 209 -17.18 -3.87 0.63
CA LEU A 209 -16.99 -5.10 -0.14
C LEU A 209 -18.30 -5.64 -0.71
N GLY A 210 -19.40 -5.58 0.05
CA GLY A 210 -20.73 -5.97 -0.44
C GLY A 210 -21.13 -5.18 -1.68
N HIS A 211 -21.06 -3.85 -1.59
CA HIS A 211 -21.33 -2.96 -2.73
C HIS A 211 -20.39 -3.20 -3.91
N LEU A 212 -19.11 -3.47 -3.66
CA LEU A 212 -18.15 -3.83 -4.71
C LEU A 212 -18.56 -5.11 -5.45
N LEU A 213 -18.95 -6.16 -4.71
CA LEU A 213 -19.37 -7.42 -5.31
C LEU A 213 -20.65 -7.27 -6.14
N GLU A 214 -21.59 -6.44 -5.68
CA GLU A 214 -22.78 -6.05 -6.46
C GLU A 214 -22.39 -5.35 -7.76
N MET A 215 -21.51 -4.33 -7.71
CA MET A 215 -21.01 -3.65 -8.90
C MET A 215 -20.31 -4.61 -9.87
N LEU A 216 -19.44 -5.49 -9.38
CA LEU A 216 -18.72 -6.45 -10.20
C LEU A 216 -19.63 -7.50 -10.83
N SER A 217 -20.75 -7.85 -10.19
CA SER A 217 -21.71 -8.81 -10.75
C SER A 217 -22.40 -8.33 -12.02
N THR A 218 -22.41 -7.01 -12.25
CA THR A 218 -22.95 -6.40 -13.48
C THR A 218 -21.99 -6.44 -14.66
N LEU A 219 -20.72 -6.81 -14.44
CA LEU A 219 -19.72 -6.91 -15.49
C LEU A 219 -19.71 -8.32 -16.07
N GLU A 220 -19.76 -8.43 -17.40
CA GLU A 220 -19.41 -9.66 -18.12
C GLU A 220 -17.90 -9.88 -18.02
N LEU A 221 -17.47 -10.54 -16.96
CA LEU A 221 -16.05 -10.79 -16.68
C LEU A 221 -15.63 -12.13 -17.29
N ASN A 222 -14.70 -12.06 -18.25
CA ASN A 222 -13.98 -13.23 -18.72
C ASN A 222 -13.05 -13.77 -17.62
N GLN A 223 -12.77 -15.09 -17.66
CA GLN A 223 -11.92 -15.79 -16.69
C GLN A 223 -10.63 -15.02 -16.38
N GLY A 224 -10.36 -14.74 -15.10
CA GLY A 224 -9.19 -13.95 -14.66
C GLY A 224 -9.15 -13.67 -13.16
N PRO A 225 -8.23 -12.81 -12.66
CA PRO A 225 -8.11 -12.49 -11.24
C PRO A 225 -9.34 -11.82 -10.64
N ILE A 226 -10.20 -11.23 -11.46
CA ILE A 226 -11.46 -10.60 -11.03
C ILE A 226 -12.52 -11.67 -10.75
N ASP A 227 -12.68 -12.66 -11.65
CA ASP A 227 -13.54 -13.82 -11.36
C ASP A 227 -12.98 -14.61 -10.16
N THR A 228 -11.66 -14.74 -10.08
CA THR A 228 -10.98 -15.34 -8.91
C THR A 228 -11.29 -14.54 -7.64
N PHE A 229 -11.27 -13.21 -7.69
CA PHE A 229 -11.61 -12.34 -6.56
C PHE A 229 -13.04 -12.58 -6.08
N ILE A 230 -14.01 -12.57 -6.99
CA ILE A 230 -15.45 -12.75 -6.68
C ILE A 230 -15.68 -14.11 -6.02
N ARG A 231 -15.03 -15.17 -6.53
CA ARG A 231 -15.20 -16.54 -6.03
C ARG A 231 -14.26 -16.90 -4.87
N HIS A 232 -13.37 -16.00 -4.46
CA HIS A 232 -12.34 -16.34 -3.49
C HIS A 232 -12.95 -16.60 -2.10
N THR A 233 -12.78 -17.81 -1.57
CA THR A 233 -13.32 -18.20 -0.25
C THR A 233 -12.84 -17.32 0.90
N LYS A 234 -11.69 -16.67 0.74
CA LYS A 234 -11.10 -15.73 1.71
C LYS A 234 -11.16 -14.25 1.29
N VAL A 235 -12.10 -13.88 0.40
CA VAL A 235 -12.18 -12.51 -0.13
C VAL A 235 -12.34 -11.46 0.99
N LYS A 236 -13.11 -11.77 2.04
CA LYS A 236 -13.28 -10.88 3.20
C LYS A 236 -11.95 -10.59 3.91
N GLN A 237 -11.14 -11.63 4.16
CA GLN A 237 -9.83 -11.46 4.81
C GLN A 237 -8.84 -10.74 3.90
N LEU A 238 -8.87 -11.00 2.60
CA LEU A 238 -8.03 -10.29 1.63
C LEU A 238 -8.42 -8.81 1.53
N TRP A 239 -9.70 -8.50 1.57
CA TRP A 239 -10.22 -7.14 1.56
C TRP A 239 -9.76 -6.35 2.79
N LEU A 240 -9.97 -6.90 3.98
CA LEU A 240 -9.49 -6.29 5.23
C LEU A 240 -7.96 -6.13 5.23
N TRP A 241 -7.23 -7.12 4.71
CA TRP A 241 -5.78 -7.05 4.55
C TRP A 241 -5.37 -5.90 3.62
N ALA A 242 -6.04 -5.72 2.48
CA ALA A 242 -5.71 -4.66 1.54
C ALA A 242 -5.93 -3.28 2.16
N HIS A 243 -7.06 -3.08 2.85
CA HIS A 243 -7.30 -1.83 3.58
C HIS A 243 -6.28 -1.60 4.70
N ALA A 244 -5.89 -2.64 5.45
CA ALA A 244 -4.84 -2.52 6.45
C ALA A 244 -3.46 -2.17 5.85
N VAL A 245 -3.14 -2.72 4.67
CA VAL A 245 -1.91 -2.37 3.93
C VAL A 245 -1.95 -0.91 3.49
N LEU A 246 -3.08 -0.45 2.92
CA LEU A 246 -3.25 0.92 2.49
C LEU A 246 -3.17 1.87 3.69
N LEU A 247 -3.95 1.66 4.75
CA LEU A 247 -3.96 2.53 5.94
C LEU A 247 -2.59 2.63 6.63
N SER A 248 -1.80 1.56 6.61
CA SER A 248 -0.44 1.56 7.18
C SER A 248 0.62 2.20 6.26
N ARG A 249 0.28 2.51 5.00
CA ARG A 249 1.21 3.02 3.98
C ARG A 249 0.72 4.26 3.23
N SER A 250 -0.51 4.70 3.49
CA SER A 250 -1.11 5.92 2.99
C SER A 250 -0.68 7.07 3.87
N GLY A 251 -0.12 8.14 3.28
CA GLY A 251 0.32 9.29 4.06
C GLY A 251 0.82 10.49 3.26
N PHE A 252 0.88 10.39 1.93
CA PHE A 252 1.30 11.51 1.08
C PHE A 252 0.15 11.99 0.24
N GLY A 253 -0.39 13.14 0.60
CA GLY A 253 -0.95 14.03 -0.40
C GLY A 253 0.24 14.60 -1.19
N LEU A 254 0.42 14.18 -2.43
CA LEU A 254 1.33 14.88 -3.32
C LEU A 254 0.65 16.21 -3.67
N SER A 255 0.88 17.25 -2.88
CA SER A 255 0.43 18.60 -3.20
C SER A 255 1.06 19.02 -4.54
N GLY A 256 0.21 19.23 -5.53
CA GLY A 256 0.55 19.71 -6.86
C GLY A 256 1.04 21.15 -6.82
#